data_AF-A0A8K0RK99-F1
#
_entry.id   AF-A0A8K0RK99-F1
#
_cell.length_a   1.000
_cell.length_b   1.000
_cell.length_c   1.000
_cell.angle_alpha   90.00
_cell.angle_beta   90.00
_cell.angle_gamma   90.00
#
_symmetry.space_group_name_H-M   'P 1'
#
loop_
_entity.id
_entity.type
_entity.pdbx_description
1 polymer ?
#
loop_
_entity_poly.entity_id
_entity_poly.type
_entity_poly.pdbx_seq_one_letter_code
_entity_poly.pdbx_strand_id
1 'polypeptide(L)'
;MSQTVQFPDEEAINSEVFERIPPLNLNFHDPEDVIAIPTNYASRAVMDDYIQQVVDKMKEVREEFSVMAAKGLIDSDYVASVLHAVQAVVDAMILNIKRHYHQREEGLRTRREREYAAISRTGCFNRIKRTFVTISYSMDIHALIMKMEEEKRTNILLDAFKKLRLHSQIATLTDGGSEPHWNWSLA
;
A
#
# COMPACT_ATOMS: atom_id res chain seq x y z
N MET A 1 48.20 18.09 21.97
CA MET A 1 47.59 18.39 20.66
C MET A 1 46.47 17.37 20.46
N SER A 2 45.22 17.77 20.71
CA SER A 2 44.07 16.85 20.65
C SER A 2 43.43 16.96 19.27
N GLN A 3 43.40 15.86 18.52
CA GLN A 3 42.64 15.77 17.27
C GLN A 3 41.18 15.49 17.62
N THR A 4 40.32 16.44 17.29
CA THR A 4 38.86 16.28 17.32
C THR A 4 38.46 15.42 16.13
N VAL A 5 37.95 14.22 16.40
CA VAL A 5 37.30 13.38 15.38
C VAL A 5 35.97 14.06 15.04
N GLN A 6 35.89 14.68 13.86
CA GLN A 6 34.62 15.12 13.30
C GLN A 6 33.84 13.88 12.87
N PHE A 7 32.71 13.64 13.53
CA PHE A 7 31.68 12.77 12.98
C PHE A 7 30.99 13.54 11.85
N PRO A 8 30.74 12.92 10.68
CA PRO A 8 29.94 13.55 9.65
C PRO A 8 28.52 13.74 10.18
N ASP A 9 27.98 14.95 9.98
CA ASP A 9 26.62 15.32 10.36
C ASP A 9 25.61 14.32 9.76
N GLU A 10 24.91 13.58 10.63
CA GLU A 10 23.85 12.63 10.25
C GLU A 10 22.66 13.31 9.53
N GLU A 11 22.62 14.64 9.48
CA GLU A 11 21.63 15.42 8.73
C GLU A 11 21.89 15.49 7.23
N ALA A 12 23.12 15.25 6.75
CA ALA A 12 23.46 15.36 5.34
C ALA A 12 23.13 14.10 4.51
N ILE A 13 22.77 12.98 5.14
CA ILE A 13 22.49 11.71 4.44
C ILE A 13 20.99 11.59 4.07
N ASN A 14 20.12 12.40 4.66
CA ASN A 14 18.67 12.25 4.51
C ASN A 14 18.02 13.19 3.46
N SER A 15 18.77 14.08 2.80
CA SER A 15 18.18 15.12 1.94
C SER A 15 18.36 14.93 0.43
N GLU A 16 19.23 14.03 -0.05
CA GLU A 16 19.53 13.91 -1.50
C GLU A 16 19.13 12.59 -2.17
N VAL A 17 18.42 11.70 -1.48
CA VAL A 17 17.81 10.52 -2.13
C VAL A 17 16.32 10.46 -1.78
N PHE A 18 15.57 11.49 -2.18
CA PHE A 18 14.22 11.23 -2.66
C PHE A 18 14.39 10.43 -3.96
N GLU A 19 14.70 9.14 -3.82
CA GLU A 19 14.58 8.15 -4.89
C GLU A 19 13.18 8.34 -5.46
N ARG A 20 13.10 8.92 -6.66
CA ARG A 20 11.84 9.06 -7.37
C ARG A 20 11.22 7.66 -7.40
N ILE A 21 10.05 7.53 -6.81
CA ILE A 21 9.28 6.29 -6.84
C ILE A 21 9.08 5.98 -8.34
N PRO A 22 9.66 4.89 -8.86
CA PRO A 22 9.47 4.57 -10.26
C PRO A 22 7.97 4.31 -10.48
N PRO A 23 7.35 4.86 -11.53
CA PRO A 23 5.95 4.63 -11.80
C PRO A 23 5.72 3.13 -11.99
N LEU A 24 4.64 2.61 -11.39
CA LEU A 24 4.23 1.23 -11.66
C LEU A 24 3.89 1.10 -13.14
N ASN A 25 4.46 0.09 -13.80
CA ASN A 25 3.97 -0.30 -15.13
C ASN A 25 2.65 -1.07 -14.95
N LEU A 26 1.54 -0.35 -14.94
CA LEU A 26 0.20 -0.91 -14.85
C LEU A 26 -0.43 -0.94 -16.24
N ASN A 27 0.04 -1.85 -17.09
CA ASN A 27 -0.68 -2.19 -18.32
C ASN A 27 -1.67 -3.31 -17.99
N PHE A 28 -2.96 -2.97 -17.94
CA PHE A 28 -4.02 -3.96 -17.70
C PHE A 28 -4.54 -4.61 -18.98
N HIS A 29 -4.11 -4.11 -20.14
CA HIS A 29 -4.56 -4.57 -21.46
C HIS A 29 -3.68 -5.71 -21.99
N ASP A 30 -2.40 -5.70 -21.63
CA ASP A 30 -1.47 -6.80 -21.92
C ASP A 30 -0.98 -7.43 -20.60
N PRO A 31 -1.53 -8.59 -20.18
CA PRO A 31 -1.13 -9.25 -18.94
C PRO A 31 0.33 -9.78 -18.98
N GLU A 32 0.96 -9.80 -20.15
CA GLU A 32 2.37 -10.15 -20.35
C GLU A 32 3.33 -8.97 -20.07
N ASP A 33 2.82 -7.74 -20.08
CA ASP A 33 3.60 -6.56 -19.69
C ASP A 33 3.76 -6.55 -18.17
N VAL A 34 4.97 -6.87 -17.74
CA VAL A 34 5.33 -7.15 -16.34
C VAL A 34 4.84 -6.05 -15.39
N ILE A 35 3.83 -6.39 -14.59
CA ILE A 35 3.37 -5.61 -13.46
C ILE A 35 4.37 -5.81 -12.32
N ALA A 36 5.44 -5.00 -12.33
CA ALA A 36 6.46 -5.03 -11.30
C ALA A 36 5.96 -4.35 -10.02
N ILE A 37 5.22 -5.09 -9.19
CA ILE A 37 4.80 -4.61 -7.87
C ILE A 37 6.00 -4.74 -6.91
N PRO A 38 6.40 -3.65 -6.23
CA PRO A 38 7.47 -3.69 -5.24
C PRO A 38 7.18 -4.73 -4.17
N THR A 39 8.12 -5.64 -3.95
CA THR A 39 8.01 -6.70 -2.94
C THR A 39 8.32 -6.21 -1.52
N ASN A 40 8.87 -5.00 -1.40
CA ASN A 40 9.20 -4.32 -0.15
C ASN A 40 9.04 -2.81 -0.32
N TYR A 41 8.58 -2.14 0.74
CA TYR A 41 8.44 -0.68 0.78
C TYR A 41 9.40 -0.10 1.81
N ALA A 42 10.19 0.89 1.39
CA ALA A 42 11.13 1.60 2.26
C ALA A 42 10.41 2.43 3.34
N SER A 43 9.20 2.93 3.04
CA SER A 43 8.39 3.71 3.97
C SER A 43 6.89 3.52 3.73
N ARG A 44 6.08 3.91 4.72
CA ARG A 44 4.61 3.95 4.58
C ARG A 44 4.17 4.92 3.49
N ALA A 45 4.84 6.06 3.36
CA ALA A 45 4.52 7.05 2.34
C ALA A 45 4.73 6.51 0.91
N VAL A 46 5.80 5.74 0.71
CA VAL A 46 6.05 5.06 -0.58
C VAL A 46 4.97 4.04 -0.87
N MET A 47 4.56 3.25 0.13
CA MET A 47 3.43 2.32 -0.02
C MET A 47 2.13 3.03 -0.36
N ASP A 48 1.83 4.14 0.32
CA ASP A 48 0.62 4.93 0.09
C ASP A 48 0.59 5.50 -1.34
N ASP A 49 1.74 5.95 -1.85
CA ASP A 49 1.87 6.41 -3.24
C ASP A 49 1.61 5.28 -4.25
N TYR A 50 2.17 4.08 -4.04
CA TYR A 50 1.89 2.93 -4.89
C TYR A 50 0.42 2.47 -4.84
N ILE A 51 -0.20 2.49 -3.66
CA ILE A 51 -1.65 2.24 -3.52
C ILE A 51 -2.43 3.26 -4.35
N GLN A 52 -2.05 4.54 -4.26
CA GLN A 52 -2.72 5.61 -4.98
C GLN A 52 -2.57 5.45 -6.51
N GLN A 53 -1.38 5.14 -7.01
CA GLN A 53 -1.14 4.85 -8.43
C GLN A 53 -2.04 3.71 -8.94
N VAL A 54 -2.17 2.63 -8.17
CA VAL A 54 -3.05 1.49 -8.52
C VAL A 54 -4.52 1.92 -8.54
N VAL A 55 -4.97 2.66 -7.53
CA VAL A 55 -6.35 3.17 -7.45
C VAL A 55 -6.66 4.10 -8.61
N ASP A 56 -5.75 5.00 -8.97
CA ASP A 56 -5.95 5.93 -10.08
C ASP A 56 -5.98 5.21 -11.42
N LYS A 57 -5.13 4.19 -11.61
CA LYS A 57 -5.21 3.34 -12.80
C LYS A 57 -6.55 2.59 -12.90
N MET A 58 -7.11 2.09 -11.79
CA MET A 58 -8.45 1.49 -11.80
C MET A 58 -9.54 2.49 -12.19
N LYS A 59 -9.40 3.77 -11.81
CA LYS A 59 -10.33 4.82 -12.25
C LYS A 59 -10.20 5.06 -13.76
N GLU A 60 -8.99 5.12 -14.30
CA GLU A 60 -8.75 5.24 -15.74
C GLU A 60 -9.41 4.10 -16.52
N VAL A 61 -9.21 2.84 -16.11
CA VAL A 61 -9.86 1.68 -16.75
C VAL A 61 -11.37 1.78 -16.70
N ARG A 62 -11.94 2.26 -15.59
CA ARG A 62 -13.38 2.46 -15.46
C ARG A 62 -13.91 3.50 -16.45
N GLU A 63 -13.19 4.59 -16.62
CA GLU A 63 -13.51 5.62 -17.62
C GLU A 63 -13.41 5.07 -19.03
N GLU A 64 -12.38 4.27 -19.33
CA GLU A 64 -12.21 3.59 -20.60
C GLU A 64 -13.39 2.65 -20.92
N PHE A 65 -13.80 1.80 -19.96
CA PHE A 65 -14.99 0.97 -20.12
C PHE A 65 -16.25 1.78 -20.40
N SER A 66 -16.37 2.97 -19.80
CA SER A 66 -17.52 3.86 -20.04
C SER A 66 -17.51 4.39 -21.49
N VAL A 67 -16.34 4.77 -21.99
CA VAL A 67 -16.16 5.22 -23.38
C VAL A 67 -16.39 4.08 -24.37
N MET A 68 -15.91 2.87 -24.07
CA MET A 68 -16.11 1.70 -24.93
C MET A 68 -17.58 1.28 -24.98
N ALA A 69 -18.27 1.26 -23.83
CA ALA A 69 -19.69 0.96 -23.77
C ALA A 69 -20.53 1.99 -24.53
N ALA A 70 -20.23 3.29 -24.40
CA ALA A 70 -20.91 4.35 -25.16
C ALA A 70 -20.74 4.21 -26.69
N LYS A 71 -19.69 3.52 -27.14
CA LYS A 71 -19.42 3.24 -28.56
C LYS A 71 -19.93 1.87 -29.01
N GLY A 72 -20.51 1.05 -28.13
CA GLY A 72 -20.90 -0.33 -28.42
C GLY A 72 -19.71 -1.24 -28.75
N LEU A 73 -18.53 -0.95 -28.19
CA LEU A 73 -17.28 -1.67 -28.45
C LEU A 73 -16.83 -2.52 -27.24
N ILE A 74 -17.67 -2.65 -26.22
CA ILE A 74 -17.31 -3.36 -25.00
C ILE A 74 -17.56 -4.86 -25.18
N ASP A 75 -16.48 -5.63 -25.20
CA ASP A 75 -16.53 -7.09 -25.24
C ASP A 75 -16.45 -7.68 -23.82
N SER A 76 -17.30 -8.67 -23.53
CA SER A 76 -17.36 -9.28 -22.20
C SER A 76 -16.09 -10.04 -21.84
N ASP A 77 -15.46 -10.67 -22.84
CA ASP A 77 -14.23 -11.46 -22.62
C ASP A 77 -13.03 -10.54 -22.36
N TYR A 78 -12.95 -9.43 -23.09
CA TYR A 78 -12.00 -8.34 -22.80
C TYR A 78 -12.19 -7.74 -21.40
N VAL A 79 -13.44 -7.44 -20.99
CA VAL A 79 -13.70 -6.92 -19.63
C VAL A 79 -13.27 -7.94 -18.57
N ALA A 80 -13.53 -9.22 -18.80
CA ALA A 80 -13.13 -10.28 -17.87
C ALA A 80 -11.61 -10.41 -17.74
N SER A 81 -10.86 -10.31 -18.84
CA SER A 81 -9.39 -10.39 -18.82
C SER A 81 -8.77 -9.21 -18.06
N VAL A 82 -9.24 -7.99 -18.32
CA VAL A 82 -8.79 -6.77 -17.63
C VAL A 82 -9.12 -6.87 -16.12
N LEU A 83 -10.33 -7.30 -15.76
CA LEU A 83 -10.69 -7.48 -14.34
C LEU A 83 -9.80 -8.52 -13.65
N HIS A 84 -9.44 -9.61 -14.34
CA HIS A 84 -8.54 -10.63 -13.81
C HIS A 84 -7.13 -10.08 -13.58
N ALA A 85 -6.60 -9.28 -14.52
CA ALA A 85 -5.31 -8.62 -14.38
C ALA A 85 -5.31 -7.64 -13.19
N VAL A 86 -6.34 -6.80 -13.07
CA VAL A 86 -6.49 -5.87 -11.95
C VAL A 86 -6.59 -6.62 -10.61
N GLN A 87 -7.34 -7.72 -10.57
CA GLN A 87 -7.44 -8.54 -9.36
C GLN A 87 -6.08 -9.09 -8.91
N ALA A 88 -5.28 -9.60 -9.84
CA ALA A 88 -3.94 -10.10 -9.54
C ALA A 88 -3.04 -9.01 -8.92
N VAL A 89 -3.15 -7.77 -9.43
CA VAL A 89 -2.42 -6.62 -8.86
C VAL A 89 -2.89 -6.29 -7.45
N VAL A 90 -4.20 -6.26 -7.22
CA VAL A 90 -4.78 -6.01 -5.89
C VAL A 90 -4.30 -7.05 -4.89
N ASP A 91 -4.39 -8.33 -5.25
CA ASP A 91 -4.02 -9.43 -4.36
C ASP A 91 -2.52 -9.37 -4.02
N ALA A 92 -1.67 -9.08 -5.01
CA ALA A 92 -0.23 -8.91 -4.80
C ALA A 92 0.09 -7.68 -3.91
N MET A 93 -0.58 -6.55 -4.13
CA MET A 93 -0.43 -5.35 -3.29
C MET A 93 -0.85 -5.62 -1.84
N ILE A 94 -1.98 -6.29 -1.62
CA ILE A 94 -2.47 -6.66 -0.29
C ILE A 94 -1.46 -7.57 0.42
N LEU A 95 -0.91 -8.55 -0.28
CA LEU A 95 0.14 -9.42 0.25
C LEU A 95 1.37 -8.62 0.70
N ASN A 96 1.81 -7.65 -0.10
CA ASN A 96 2.97 -6.81 0.23
C ASN A 96 2.69 -5.83 1.38
N ILE A 97 1.47 -5.30 1.49
CA ILE A 97 1.03 -4.49 2.64
C ILE A 97 1.12 -5.32 3.93
N LYS A 98 0.53 -6.52 3.93
CA LYS A 98 0.59 -7.46 5.06
C LYS A 98 2.02 -7.78 5.46
N ARG A 99 2.87 -8.06 4.48
CA ARG A 99 4.29 -8.36 4.70
C ARG A 99 5.02 -7.21 5.37
N HIS A 100 4.80 -5.97 4.91
CA HIS A 100 5.43 -4.78 5.49
C HIS A 100 5.07 -4.59 6.96
N TYR A 101 3.79 -4.73 7.30
CA TYR A 101 3.33 -4.58 8.69
C TYR A 101 3.84 -5.72 9.58
N HIS A 102 3.89 -6.94 9.06
CA HIS A 102 4.46 -8.08 9.77
C HIS A 102 5.96 -7.88 10.09
N GLN A 103 6.76 -7.48 9.10
CA GLN A 103 8.20 -7.18 9.31
C GLN A 103 8.42 -6.06 10.34
N ARG A 104 7.55 -5.05 10.34
CA ARG A 104 7.62 -3.95 11.30
C ARG A 104 7.30 -4.39 12.72
N GLU A 105 6.32 -5.29 12.89
CA GLU A 105 6.00 -5.90 14.17
C GLU A 105 7.17 -6.74 14.70
N GLU A 106 7.77 -7.58 13.85
CA GLU A 106 8.96 -8.36 14.21
C GLU A 106 10.13 -7.47 14.62
N GLY A 107 10.39 -6.40 13.87
CA GLY A 107 11.44 -5.43 14.19
C GLY A 107 11.25 -4.77 15.55
N LEU A 108 10.01 -4.45 15.94
CA LEU A 108 9.69 -3.91 17.26
C LEU A 108 9.89 -4.93 18.38
N ARG A 109 9.51 -6.21 18.15
CA ARG A 109 9.78 -7.30 19.10
C ARG A 109 11.27 -7.46 19.36
N THR A 110 12.08 -7.51 18.30
CA THR A 110 13.54 -7.63 18.44
C THR A 110 14.15 -6.41 19.15
N ARG A 111 13.67 -5.20 18.87
CA ARG A 111 14.19 -3.97 19.53
C ARG A 111 13.87 -3.97 21.02
N ARG A 112 12.64 -4.37 21.39
CA ARG A 112 12.21 -4.56 22.77
C ARG A 112 13.11 -5.56 23.51
N GLU A 113 13.35 -6.73 22.93
CA GLU A 113 14.22 -7.76 23.53
C GLU A 113 15.65 -7.27 23.77
N ARG A 114 16.21 -6.52 22.80
CA ARG A 114 17.54 -5.90 22.94
C ARG A 114 17.58 -4.89 24.08
N GLU A 115 16.55 -4.06 24.23
CA GLU A 115 16.47 -3.09 25.34
C GLU A 115 16.31 -3.78 26.70
N TYR A 116 15.49 -4.84 26.81
CA TYR A 116 15.43 -5.63 28.04
C TYR A 116 16.78 -6.29 28.39
N ALA A 117 17.51 -6.79 27.39
CA ALA A 117 18.84 -7.37 27.57
C ALA A 117 19.90 -6.33 27.96
N ALA A 118 19.79 -5.08 27.48
CA ALA A 118 20.66 -3.98 27.90
C ALA A 118 20.38 -3.58 29.35
N ILE A 119 19.10 -3.48 29.73
CA ILE A 119 18.64 -3.12 31.07
C ILE A 119 19.01 -4.21 32.10
N SER A 120 18.95 -5.49 31.73
CA SER A 120 19.32 -6.59 32.63
C SER A 120 20.82 -6.60 32.97
N ARG A 121 21.69 -6.07 32.10
CA ARG A 121 23.14 -5.99 32.29
C ARG A 121 23.57 -4.83 33.21
N THR A 122 22.78 -3.77 33.35
CA THR A 122 23.21 -2.51 34.03
C THR A 122 23.01 -2.44 35.55
N GLY A 123 22.35 -3.40 36.19
CA GLY A 123 22.28 -3.47 37.66
C GLY A 123 21.45 -2.37 38.37
N CYS A 124 20.42 -2.81 39.09
CA CYS A 124 19.74 -2.15 40.22
C CYS A 124 18.91 -0.85 40.08
N PHE A 125 18.99 -0.02 39.03
CA PHE A 125 18.03 1.12 38.86
C PHE A 125 16.79 0.80 37.99
N ASN A 126 16.41 -0.48 37.98
CA ASN A 126 15.75 -1.12 36.84
C ASN A 126 14.21 -1.09 36.80
N ARG A 127 13.50 -0.75 37.88
CA ARG A 127 12.01 -0.83 37.85
C ARG A 127 11.39 0.26 36.98
N ILE A 128 11.71 1.54 37.22
CA ILE A 128 11.13 2.67 36.47
C ILE A 128 11.50 2.58 34.97
N LYS A 129 12.75 2.24 34.66
CA LYS A 129 13.20 2.05 33.27
C LYS A 129 12.49 0.86 32.59
N ARG A 130 12.28 -0.27 33.28
CA ARG A 130 11.48 -1.39 32.76
C ARG A 130 10.02 -1.01 32.56
N THR A 131 9.42 -0.24 33.47
CA THR A 131 8.04 0.22 33.31
C THR A 131 7.92 1.16 32.12
N PHE A 132 8.89 2.07 31.95
CA PHE A 132 8.94 2.96 30.78
C PHE A 132 9.07 2.17 29.47
N VAL A 133 10.00 1.23 29.36
CA VAL A 133 10.12 0.35 28.18
C VAL A 133 8.84 -0.46 27.93
N THR A 134 8.19 -0.96 28.99
CA THR A 134 6.92 -1.68 28.85
C THR A 134 5.79 -0.78 28.33
N ILE A 135 5.74 0.48 28.77
CA ILE A 135 4.74 1.47 28.31
C ILE A 135 5.04 1.92 26.87
N SER A 136 6.28 2.30 26.60
CA SER A 136 6.75 2.77 25.28
C SER A 136 6.61 1.69 24.21
N TYR A 137 6.83 0.43 24.57
CA TYR A 137 6.65 -0.75 23.72
C TYR A 137 5.44 -1.57 24.15
N SER A 138 4.34 -0.92 24.52
CA SER A 138 3.05 -1.59 24.70
C SER A 138 2.64 -2.24 23.36
N MET A 139 3.04 -3.50 23.21
CA MET A 139 2.89 -4.29 22.00
C MET A 139 1.44 -4.29 21.53
N ASP A 140 0.50 -4.33 22.47
CA ASP A 140 -0.93 -4.39 22.17
C ASP A 140 -1.44 -3.11 21.49
N ILE A 141 -0.98 -1.93 21.92
CA ILE A 141 -1.38 -0.65 21.31
C ILE A 141 -0.74 -0.51 19.93
N HIS A 142 0.56 -0.79 19.83
CA HIS A 142 1.29 -0.71 18.55
C HIS A 142 0.74 -1.72 17.53
N ALA A 143 0.49 -2.96 17.93
CA ALA A 143 -0.08 -3.99 17.07
C ALA A 143 -1.50 -3.63 16.62
N LEU A 144 -2.33 -3.07 17.52
CA LEU A 144 -3.67 -2.60 17.16
C LEU A 144 -3.61 -1.48 16.11
N ILE A 145 -2.75 -0.47 16.30
CA ILE A 145 -2.57 0.63 15.35
C ILE A 145 -2.09 0.10 14.00
N MET A 146 -1.09 -0.78 14.00
CA MET A 146 -0.56 -1.38 12.77
C MET A 146 -1.61 -2.19 12.02
N LYS A 147 -2.40 -2.99 12.73
CA LYS A 147 -3.50 -3.77 12.15
C LYS A 147 -4.57 -2.87 11.55
N MET A 148 -5.00 -1.82 12.26
CA MET A 148 -5.96 -0.85 11.73
C MET A 148 -5.45 -0.16 10.46
N GLU A 149 -4.15 0.19 10.43
CA GLU A 149 -3.54 0.82 9.28
C GLU A 149 -3.38 -0.13 8.07
N GLU A 150 -3.08 -1.41 8.31
CA GLU A 150 -3.05 -2.48 7.32
C GLU A 150 -4.44 -2.68 6.70
N GLU A 151 -5.47 -2.80 7.56
CA GLU A 151 -6.87 -2.97 7.15
C GLU A 151 -7.35 -1.77 6.33
N LYS A 152 -7.05 -0.54 6.77
CA LYS A 152 -7.41 0.68 6.03
C LYS A 152 -6.87 0.65 4.60
N ARG A 153 -5.59 0.34 4.42
CA ARG A 153 -4.92 0.30 3.11
C ARG A 153 -5.46 -0.82 2.22
N THR A 154 -5.67 -1.99 2.80
CA THR A 154 -6.29 -3.14 2.13
C THR A 154 -7.70 -2.78 1.64
N ASN A 155 -8.49 -2.12 2.49
CA ASN A 155 -9.86 -1.73 2.16
C ASN A 155 -9.92 -0.70 1.02
N ILE A 156 -8.95 0.22 0.91
CA ILE A 156 -8.87 1.18 -0.20
C ILE A 156 -8.75 0.45 -1.54
N LEU A 157 -7.84 -0.53 -1.63
CA LEU A 157 -7.64 -1.32 -2.86
C LEU A 157 -8.88 -2.16 -3.20
N LEU A 158 -9.47 -2.83 -2.20
CA LEU A 158 -10.66 -3.66 -2.38
C LEU A 158 -11.88 -2.85 -2.79
N ASP A 159 -12.08 -1.65 -2.21
CA ASP A 159 -13.17 -0.76 -2.57
C ASP A 159 -13.01 -0.24 -4.01
N ALA A 160 -11.80 0.19 -4.40
CA ALA A 160 -11.51 0.61 -5.76
C ALA A 160 -11.78 -0.51 -6.77
N PHE A 161 -11.31 -1.72 -6.50
CA PHE A 161 -11.56 -2.88 -7.35
C PHE A 161 -13.05 -3.23 -7.44
N LYS A 162 -13.77 -3.20 -6.30
CA LYS A 162 -15.22 -3.44 -6.27
C LYS A 162 -15.97 -2.42 -7.12
N LYS A 163 -15.59 -1.14 -7.05
CA LYS A 163 -16.17 -0.07 -7.89
C LYS A 163 -15.90 -0.33 -9.37
N LEU A 164 -14.69 -0.71 -9.75
CA LEU A 164 -14.36 -1.07 -11.13
C LEU A 164 -15.23 -2.24 -11.63
N ARG A 165 -15.32 -3.33 -10.85
CA ARG A 165 -16.09 -4.52 -11.19
C ARG A 165 -17.59 -4.24 -11.34
N LEU A 166 -18.17 -3.45 -10.43
CA LEU A 166 -19.58 -3.08 -10.53
C LEU A 166 -19.84 -2.23 -11.78
N HIS A 167 -18.95 -1.28 -12.05
CA HIS A 167 -19.09 -0.39 -13.20
C HIS A 167 -18.95 -1.14 -14.52
N SER A 168 -17.99 -2.07 -14.60
CA SER A 168 -17.80 -2.89 -15.80
C SER A 168 -19.01 -3.79 -16.07
N GLN A 169 -19.60 -4.39 -15.02
CA GLN A 169 -20.84 -5.16 -15.14
C GLN A 169 -22.00 -4.30 -15.68
N ILE A 170 -22.18 -3.10 -15.14
CA ILE A 170 -23.20 -2.16 -15.62
C ILE A 170 -22.95 -1.81 -17.09
N ALA A 171 -21.71 -1.49 -17.45
CA ALA A 171 -21.31 -1.12 -18.81
C ALA A 171 -21.59 -2.27 -19.82
N THR A 172 -21.30 -3.52 -19.46
CA THR A 172 -21.62 -4.69 -20.31
C THR A 172 -23.12 -4.97 -20.40
N LEU A 173 -23.92 -4.60 -19.39
CA LEU A 173 -25.38 -4.82 -19.38
C LEU A 173 -26.16 -3.70 -20.10
N THR A 174 -25.57 -2.51 -20.23
CA THR A 174 -26.22 -1.34 -20.88
C THR A 174 -26.02 -1.29 -22.40
N ASP A 175 -25.32 -2.27 -22.98
CA ASP A 175 -25.21 -2.52 -24.43
C ASP A 175 -26.56 -2.87 -25.11
N GLY A 176 -27.66 -2.82 -24.35
CA GLY A 176 -29.06 -2.98 -24.80
C GLY A 176 -29.83 -1.67 -25.08
N GLY A 177 -29.17 -0.54 -25.30
CA GLY A 177 -29.81 0.65 -25.88
C GLY A 177 -30.56 1.58 -24.93
N SER A 178 -30.13 1.72 -23.67
CA SER A 178 -30.64 2.77 -22.78
C SER A 178 -29.48 3.42 -22.03
N GLU A 179 -29.14 4.66 -22.38
CA GLU A 179 -28.09 5.44 -21.73
C GLU A 179 -28.32 5.54 -20.21
N PRO A 180 -27.41 5.06 -19.36
CA PRO A 180 -27.44 5.40 -17.95
C PRO A 180 -26.99 6.85 -17.78
N HIS A 181 -27.92 7.66 -17.28
CA HIS A 181 -27.76 9.09 -17.02
C HIS A 181 -26.90 9.27 -15.76
N TRP A 182 -25.59 9.40 -15.95
CA TRP A 182 -24.66 9.66 -14.86
C TRP A 182 -24.69 11.14 -14.46
N ASN A 183 -25.62 11.49 -13.56
CA ASN A 183 -25.50 12.74 -12.79
C ASN A 183 -24.48 12.54 -11.65
N TRP A 184 -23.26 13.03 -11.87
CA TRP A 184 -22.25 13.62 -10.96
C TRP A 184 -22.41 13.59 -9.43
N SER A 185 -22.87 12.51 -8.79
CA SER A 185 -22.96 12.46 -7.32
C SER A 185 -22.35 11.19 -6.73
N LEU A 186 -21.05 10.97 -6.95
CA LEU A 186 -20.22 10.09 -6.09
C LEU A 186 -18.79 10.67 -5.99
N ALA A 187 -18.73 11.94 -5.56
CA ALA A 187 -17.55 12.51 -4.91
C ALA A 187 -17.36 11.88 -3.52
#